data_AF-A0A6F8ZN80-F1
#
_entry.id   AF-A0A6F8ZN80-F1
#
_cell.length_a   1.000
_cell.length_b   1.000
_cell.length_c   1.000
_cell.angle_alpha   90.00
_cell.angle_beta   90.00
_cell.angle_gamma   90.00
#
_symmetry.space_group_name_H-M   'P 1'
#
loop_
_entity.id
_entity.type
_entity.pdbx_description
1 polymer ?
#
loop_
_entity_poly.entity_id
_entity_poly.type
_entity_poly.pdbx_seq_one_letter_code
_entity_poly.pdbx_strand_id
1 'polypeptide(L)'
;MEDQGEWAPVLSLTGVPRYTERLIERLHELEIAFPPSYPYSEDSSQGKQYMNTRCPAWCDRVLMSATAKDLVLKPENEEKNLVYDNIGPNVCMGDHKPVYLSFRLTPGAGKWCQRVEKIS
;
A
#
# COMPACT_ATOMS: atom_id res chain seq x y z
N MET A 1 23.41 -15.27 -3.24
CA MET A 1 23.32 -14.39 -2.06
C MET A 1 21.84 -14.18 -1.81
N GLU A 2 21.23 -15.11 -1.05
CA GLU A 2 19.92 -14.90 -0.45
C GLU A 2 20.14 -13.98 0.74
N ASP A 3 19.98 -12.69 0.51
CA ASP A 3 19.90 -11.72 1.60
C ASP A 3 18.41 -11.59 1.94
N GLN A 4 17.96 -12.37 2.92
CA GLN A 4 16.68 -12.13 3.60
C GLN A 4 16.86 -10.96 4.59
N GLY A 5 17.40 -9.85 4.08
CA GLY A 5 17.73 -8.67 4.85
C GLY A 5 16.46 -7.97 5.30
N GLU A 6 16.38 -7.75 6.62
CA GLU A 6 15.49 -6.83 7.30
C GLU A 6 15.30 -5.56 6.45
N TRP A 7 14.12 -5.43 5.84
CA TRP A 7 13.85 -4.34 4.92
C TRP A 7 13.91 -3.03 5.72
N ALA A 8 14.83 -2.15 5.33
CA ALA A 8 15.08 -0.89 6.01
C ALA A 8 13.76 -0.15 6.32
N PRO A 9 13.65 0.52 7.47
CA PRO A 9 12.40 1.14 7.90
C PRO A 9 11.92 2.12 6.83
N VAL A 10 10.61 2.07 6.58
CA VAL A 10 9.84 3.02 5.76
C VAL A 10 10.44 4.41 5.88
N LEU A 11 11.07 4.89 4.79
CA LEU A 11 11.61 6.23 4.56
C LEU A 11 11.78 7.11 5.82
N SER A 12 13.03 7.32 6.23
CA SER A 12 13.41 8.46 7.08
C SER A 12 12.73 9.74 6.58
N LEU A 13 11.92 10.38 7.42
CA LEU A 13 11.12 11.58 7.15
C LEU A 13 11.95 12.81 6.72
N THR A 14 13.28 12.71 6.70
CA THR A 14 14.18 13.77 6.30
C THR A 14 14.19 13.93 4.77
N GLY A 15 13.29 14.76 4.22
CA GLY A 15 13.33 15.17 2.81
C GLY A 15 12.02 15.08 2.04
N VAL A 16 10.92 14.73 2.70
CA VAL A 16 9.59 14.70 2.09
C VAL A 16 9.12 16.15 1.85
N PRO A 17 8.69 16.54 0.63
CA PRO A 17 8.15 17.87 0.39
C PRO A 17 7.01 18.24 1.37
N ARG A 18 6.92 19.50 1.81
CA ARG A 18 5.90 19.94 2.80
C ARG A 18 4.44 19.63 2.43
N TYR A 19 4.11 19.48 1.14
CA TYR A 19 2.77 19.09 0.73
C TYR A 19 2.46 17.62 1.02
N THR A 20 3.47 16.75 0.93
CA THR A 20 3.37 15.32 1.26
C THR A 20 3.27 15.09 2.76
N GLU A 21 3.90 15.92 3.60
CA GLU A 21 3.75 15.85 5.06
C GLU A 21 2.27 15.98 5.49
N ARG A 22 1.54 16.98 4.94
CA ARG A 22 0.11 17.18 5.23
C ARG A 22 -0.78 16.03 4.77
N LEU A 23 -0.37 15.30 3.74
CA LEU A 23 -1.10 14.13 3.25
C LEU A 23 -0.84 12.91 4.14
N ILE A 24 0.41 12.70 4.55
CA ILE A 24 0.81 11.60 5.45
C ILE A 24 0.14 11.73 6.83
N GLU A 25 -0.04 12.95 7.35
CA GLU A 25 -0.73 13.17 8.62
C GLU A 25 -2.23 12.84 8.59
N ARG A 26 -2.84 12.85 7.40
CA ARG A 26 -4.30 12.73 7.23
C ARG A 26 -4.74 11.44 6.56
N LEU A 27 -3.80 10.71 6.00
CA LEU A 27 -4.02 9.44 5.33
C LEU A 27 -3.40 8.31 6.15
N HIS A 28 -4.02 7.16 6.07
CA HIS A 28 -3.56 5.95 6.72
C HIS A 28 -3.15 4.93 5.67
N GLU A 29 -2.26 4.05 6.07
CA GLU A 29 -1.88 2.87 5.31
C GLU A 29 -1.95 1.66 6.23
N LEU A 30 -2.17 0.48 5.65
CA LEU A 30 -1.99 -0.78 6.37
C LEU A 30 -0.50 -1.12 6.47
N GLU A 31 -0.17 -2.04 7.36
CA GLU A 31 1.19 -2.54 7.50
C GLU A 31 1.67 -3.17 6.18
N ILE A 32 2.86 -2.76 5.73
CA ILE A 32 3.50 -3.31 4.54
C ILE A 32 4.25 -4.57 4.95
N ALA A 33 3.79 -5.71 4.45
CA ALA A 33 4.44 -7.02 4.66
C ALA A 33 5.15 -7.55 3.41
N PHE A 34 5.19 -6.75 2.33
CA PHE A 34 5.78 -7.11 1.04
C PHE A 34 7.10 -6.33 0.77
N PRO A 35 8.03 -6.89 -0.02
CA PRO A 35 9.32 -6.24 -0.30
C PRO A 35 9.13 -4.99 -1.15
N PRO A 36 10.15 -4.11 -1.25
CA PRO A 36 10.12 -2.93 -2.11
C PRO A 36 9.61 -3.24 -3.52
N SER A 37 8.67 -2.45 -4.04
CA SER A 37 8.03 -2.70 -5.34
C SER A 37 8.93 -2.33 -6.53
N TYR A 38 10.05 -1.66 -6.29
CA TYR A 38 10.96 -1.09 -7.29
C TYR A 38 12.41 -1.08 -6.78
N PRO A 39 13.46 -1.16 -7.63
CA PRO A 39 13.48 -1.38 -9.09
C PRO A 39 13.77 -2.83 -9.47
N TYR A 40 12.78 -3.64 -9.82
CA TYR A 40 13.03 -5.02 -10.26
C TYR A 40 13.72 -5.07 -11.63
N SER A 41 14.39 -6.18 -11.92
CA SER A 41 14.95 -6.46 -13.24
C SER A 41 13.84 -6.67 -14.26
N GLU A 42 14.01 -6.07 -15.44
CA GLU A 42 13.14 -6.30 -16.60
C GLU A 42 13.52 -7.57 -17.38
N ASP A 43 14.61 -8.25 -17.02
CA ASP A 43 14.94 -9.55 -17.59
C ASP A 43 13.92 -10.60 -17.11
N SER A 44 13.23 -11.22 -18.06
CA SER A 44 12.25 -12.29 -17.83
C SER A 44 12.79 -13.45 -16.97
N SER A 45 14.10 -13.71 -17.00
CA SER A 45 14.75 -14.76 -16.19
C SER A 45 15.07 -14.33 -14.76
N GLN A 46 15.03 -13.02 -14.46
CA GLN A 46 15.46 -12.41 -13.20
C GLN A 46 14.32 -11.70 -12.45
N GLY A 47 13.09 -12.20 -12.58
CA GLY A 47 11.89 -11.55 -12.03
C GLY A 47 11.83 -11.37 -10.49
N LYS A 48 12.84 -11.82 -9.75
CA LYS A 48 13.01 -11.62 -8.30
C LYS A 48 14.10 -10.61 -7.93
N GLN A 49 14.96 -10.24 -8.87
CA GLN A 49 16.15 -9.45 -8.58
C GLN A 49 15.88 -7.96 -8.77
N TYR A 50 16.55 -7.14 -7.97
CA TYR A 50 16.58 -5.70 -8.16
C TYR A 50 17.70 -5.29 -9.13
N MET A 51 17.51 -4.16 -9.80
CA MET A 51 18.52 -3.46 -10.60
C MET A 51 19.43 -2.65 -9.67
N ASN A 52 20.72 -2.62 -9.98
CA ASN A 52 21.73 -1.95 -9.13
C ASN A 52 21.89 -0.45 -9.40
N THR A 53 21.06 0.13 -10.27
CA THR A 53 21.17 1.54 -10.67
C THR A 53 20.47 2.50 -9.70
N ARG A 54 19.58 2.01 -8.84
CA ARG A 54 18.81 2.81 -7.87
C ARG A 54 18.56 2.01 -6.60
N CYS A 55 18.29 2.69 -5.48
CA CYS A 55 17.98 2.03 -4.22
C CYS A 55 16.57 1.39 -4.26
N PRO A 56 16.36 0.20 -3.67
CA PRO A 56 15.03 -0.36 -3.48
C PRO A 56 14.09 0.59 -2.72
N ALA A 57 12.85 0.72 -3.18
CA ALA A 57 11.84 1.57 -2.57
C ALA A 57 10.40 1.03 -2.75
N TRP A 58 9.50 1.41 -1.84
CA TRP A 58 8.05 1.19 -1.95
C TRP A 58 7.38 2.38 -2.63
N CYS A 59 7.61 2.49 -3.94
CA CYS A 59 7.04 3.59 -4.74
C CYS A 59 5.53 3.46 -4.93
N ASP A 60 5.01 2.23 -4.84
CA ASP A 60 3.61 1.90 -5.11
C ASP A 60 2.88 1.63 -3.79
N ARG A 61 1.90 2.48 -3.45
CA ARG A 61 1.25 2.51 -2.12
C ARG A 61 -0.25 2.76 -2.24
N VAL A 62 -1.03 2.16 -1.33
CA VAL A 62 -2.47 2.41 -1.21
C VAL A 62 -2.76 3.13 0.10
N LEU A 63 -3.07 4.42 0.00
CA LEU A 63 -3.40 5.27 1.14
C LEU A 63 -4.92 5.49 1.23
N MET A 64 -5.44 5.64 2.45
CA MET A 64 -6.87 5.77 2.73
C MET A 64 -7.16 6.89 3.72
N SER A 65 -8.34 7.51 3.63
CA SER A 65 -8.84 8.40 4.68
C SER A 65 -9.14 7.60 5.96
N ALA A 66 -9.30 8.30 7.09
CA ALA A 66 -9.76 7.68 8.34
C ALA A 66 -11.08 6.90 8.15
N THR A 67 -12.05 7.50 7.45
CA THR A 67 -13.34 6.83 7.19
C THR A 67 -13.22 5.60 6.30
N ALA A 68 -12.31 5.59 5.32
CA ALA A 68 -12.04 4.41 4.51
C ALA A 68 -11.34 3.32 5.33
N LYS A 69 -10.39 3.70 6.21
CA LYS A 69 -9.74 2.78 7.15
C LYS A 69 -10.75 2.05 8.01
N ASP A 70 -11.70 2.77 8.58
CA ASP A 70 -12.73 2.18 9.44
C ASP A 70 -13.62 1.19 8.68
N LEU A 71 -13.85 1.40 7.39
CA LEU A 71 -14.57 0.45 6.54
C LEU A 71 -13.73 -0.79 6.21
N VAL A 72 -12.43 -0.61 6.00
CA VAL A 72 -11.50 -1.70 5.68
C VAL A 72 -11.26 -2.60 6.90
N LEU A 73 -11.08 -2.02 8.09
CA LEU A 73 -10.77 -2.74 9.33
C LEU A 73 -12.01 -3.26 10.08
N LYS A 74 -13.16 -3.36 9.42
CA LYS A 74 -14.32 -3.96 10.06
C LYS A 74 -14.07 -5.44 10.38
N PRO A 75 -14.68 -5.99 11.46
CA PRO A 75 -14.50 -7.39 11.86
C PRO A 75 -14.81 -8.38 10.74
N GLU A 76 -15.77 -8.06 9.86
CA GLU A 76 -16.10 -8.90 8.69
C GLU A 76 -14.94 -9.11 7.69
N ASN A 77 -13.89 -8.27 7.73
CA ASN A 77 -12.70 -8.36 6.91
C ASN A 77 -11.54 -9.09 7.60
N GLU A 78 -11.45 -9.04 8.94
CA GLU A 78 -10.39 -9.72 9.71
C GLU A 78 -10.44 -11.23 9.53
N GLU A 79 -11.63 -11.83 9.50
CA GLU A 79 -11.80 -13.28 9.32
C GLU A 79 -11.61 -13.73 7.85
N LYS A 80 -11.47 -12.79 6.91
CA LYS A 80 -12.05 -12.97 5.57
C LYS A 80 -11.32 -12.19 4.47
N ASN A 81 -9.99 -12.28 4.37
CA ASN A 81 -9.21 -11.87 3.19
C ASN A 81 -8.93 -10.36 3.04
N LEU A 82 -8.71 -9.65 4.15
CA LEU A 82 -7.97 -8.38 4.07
C LEU A 82 -6.52 -8.69 3.67
N VAL A 83 -6.09 -8.26 2.49
CA VAL A 83 -4.74 -8.51 1.95
C VAL A 83 -4.17 -7.23 1.38
N TYR A 84 -2.98 -6.84 1.85
CA TYR A 84 -2.20 -5.75 1.29
C TYR A 84 -0.85 -6.31 0.84
N ASP A 85 -0.66 -6.46 -0.46
CA ASP A 85 0.47 -7.22 -1.01
C ASP A 85 0.84 -6.75 -2.43
N ASN A 86 1.94 -7.28 -2.96
CA ASN A 86 2.34 -7.13 -4.34
C ASN A 86 1.92 -8.33 -5.20
N ILE A 87 1.79 -8.10 -6.51
CA ILE A 87 1.44 -9.13 -7.49
C ILE A 87 2.71 -9.63 -8.16
N GLY A 88 2.77 -10.95 -8.35
CA GLY A 88 3.85 -11.58 -9.11
C GLY A 88 5.23 -11.46 -8.45
N PRO A 89 5.40 -11.80 -7.16
CA PRO A 89 6.69 -11.68 -6.47
C PRO A 89 7.82 -12.47 -7.16
N ASN A 90 7.47 -13.49 -7.95
CA ASN A 90 8.40 -14.40 -8.61
C ASN A 90 8.46 -14.25 -10.14
N VAL A 91 7.74 -13.30 -10.74
CA VAL A 91 7.58 -13.16 -12.19
C VAL A 91 7.99 -11.78 -12.64
N CYS A 92 8.76 -11.63 -13.73
CA CYS A 92 9.07 -10.31 -14.28
C CYS A 92 7.77 -9.61 -14.71
N MET A 93 7.50 -8.45 -14.12
CA MET A 93 6.34 -7.60 -14.45
C MET A 93 6.77 -6.19 -14.88
N GLY A 94 8.05 -6.03 -15.23
CA GLY A 94 8.71 -4.74 -15.38
C GLY A 94 9.55 -4.38 -14.14
N ASP A 95 10.04 -3.15 -14.11
CA ASP A 95 10.83 -2.60 -13.00
C ASP A 95 10.00 -2.26 -11.76
N HIS A 96 8.68 -2.17 -11.90
CA HIS A 96 7.71 -2.06 -10.81
C HIS A 96 6.87 -3.34 -10.65
N LYS A 97 6.65 -3.77 -9.40
CA LYS A 97 5.65 -4.78 -9.05
C LYS A 97 4.33 -4.10 -8.70
N PRO A 98 3.21 -4.46 -9.33
CA PRO A 98 1.91 -3.93 -8.95
C PRO A 98 1.60 -4.22 -7.47
N VAL A 99 1.15 -3.20 -6.73
CA VAL A 99 0.71 -3.30 -5.34
C VAL A 99 -0.81 -3.22 -5.28
N TYR A 100 -1.46 -4.03 -4.45
CA TYR A 100 -2.91 -4.07 -4.31
C TYR A 100 -3.35 -4.17 -2.85
N LEU A 101 -4.52 -3.59 -2.57
CA LEU A 101 -5.27 -3.77 -1.33
C LEU A 101 -6.61 -4.44 -1.65
N SER A 102 -6.82 -5.65 -1.14
CA SER A 102 -8.04 -6.45 -1.29
C SER A 102 -8.77 -6.56 0.03
N PHE A 103 -10.07 -6.28 0.03
CA PHE A 103 -10.96 -6.42 1.18
C PHE A 103 -12.40 -6.53 0.70
N ARG A 104 -13.33 -6.92 1.60
CA ARG A 104 -14.76 -6.93 1.27
C ARG A 104 -15.41 -5.63 1.71
N LEU A 105 -16.27 -5.11 0.83
CA LEU A 105 -17.18 -4.03 1.14
C LEU A 105 -18.58 -4.58 1.29
N THR A 106 -19.14 -4.45 2.48
CA THR A 106 -20.54 -4.80 2.75
C THR A 106 -21.46 -3.91 1.90
N PRO A 107 -22.46 -4.45 1.18
CA PRO A 107 -23.38 -3.66 0.38
C PRO A 107 -24.02 -2.52 1.19
N GLY A 108 -23.94 -1.30 0.69
CA GLY A 108 -24.44 -0.11 1.38
C GLY A 108 -23.52 0.46 2.47
N ALA A 109 -22.32 -0.09 2.67
CA ALA A 109 -21.24 0.60 3.37
C ALA A 109 -20.87 1.90 2.63
N GLY A 110 -20.48 2.93 3.38
CA GLY A 110 -20.08 4.22 2.79
C GLY A 110 -21.22 5.11 2.30
N LYS A 111 -22.49 4.80 2.63
CA LYS A 111 -23.60 5.72 2.37
C LYS A 111 -23.39 7.01 3.16
N TRP A 112 -23.48 8.14 2.47
CA TRP A 112 -23.61 9.45 3.12
C TRP A 112 -24.90 9.45 3.92
N CYS A 113 -24.79 9.47 5.25
CA CYS A 113 -25.94 9.80 6.09
C CYS A 113 -26.33 11.23 5.72
N GLN A 114 -27.46 11.42 5.04
CA GLN A 114 -28.03 12.74 4.85
C GLN A 114 -28.33 13.27 6.25
N ARG A 115 -27.43 14.10 6.77
CA ARG A 115 -27.69 14.89 7.97
C ARG A 115 -28.87 15.78 7.58
N VAL A 116 -30.07 15.39 8.00
CA VAL A 116 -31.26 16.23 7.85
C VAL A 116 -31.01 17.45 8.71
N GLU A 117 -30.44 18.49 8.11
CA GLU A 117 -30.42 19.81 8.72
C GLU A 117 -31.87 20.25 8.81
N LYS A 118 -32.47 20.09 9.99
CA LYS A 118 -33.71 20.80 10.32
C LYS A 118 -33.36 22.28 10.33
N ILE A 119 -33.69 22.96 9.24
CA ILE A 119 -33.77 24.42 9.21
C ILE A 119 -34.94 24.78 10.12
N SER A 120 -34.63 25.30 11.31
CA SER A 120 -35.57 25.97 12.20
C SER A 120 -35.74 27.42 11.79
#